data_AF-A0A5C8TUK2-F1
#
_entry.id   AF-A0A5C8TUK2-F1
#
_cell.length_a   1.000
_cell.length_b   1.000
_cell.length_c   1.000
_cell.angle_alpha   90.00
_cell.angle_beta   90.00
_cell.angle_gamma   90.00
#
_symmetry.space_group_name_H-M   'P 1'
#
loop_
_entity.id
_entity.type
_entity.pdbx_description
1 polymer ?
#
loop_
_entity_poly.entity_id
_entity_poly.type
_entity_poly.pdbx_seq_one_letter_code
_entity_poly.pdbx_strand_id
1 'polypeptide(L)'
;MKRLVVTADDFGLSREVNEAVEQAHRDGILTAASLMVSAPAAADAVARARRMPSLRVGLHLVLVEAWPTLPAAQLPDLTDADGLMRRDMERLGLDLALKPAARRQLSAEITAQFEAFRATGLLLDHVNAHKHFHVHPLIAGAVLAIGPRYGVRAIRVPREPRAVLRLAEPGATPRAALDTAPWAALLAVRARRMSLTIPDRTLGLAWSGAMTPPRVAALLANLPDGLTELYTHPATAAGFPGEAPGYAYAAERDALVAPEAMAILAQEKIIRGGFSDFS
;
A
#
# COMPACT_ATOMS: atom_id res chain seq x y z
N MET A 1 12.86 14.26 15.13
CA MET A 1 11.95 13.25 15.71
C MET A 1 11.55 12.22 14.66
N LYS A 2 11.64 10.93 15.00
CA LYS A 2 11.29 9.79 14.13
C LYS A 2 9.81 9.45 14.28
N ARG A 3 9.07 9.41 13.16
CA ARG A 3 7.65 8.99 13.08
C ARG A 3 7.53 7.84 12.09
N LEU A 4 6.77 6.81 12.45
CA LEU A 4 6.68 5.58 11.68
C LEU A 4 5.23 5.13 11.50
N VAL A 5 4.87 4.86 10.25
CA VAL A 5 3.71 4.05 9.87
C VAL A 5 4.23 2.72 9.35
N VAL A 6 3.75 1.60 9.89
CA VAL A 6 4.05 0.27 9.37
C VAL A 6 2.79 -0.28 8.72
N THR A 7 2.83 -0.43 7.40
CA THR A 7 1.67 -0.75 6.56
C THR A 7 1.78 -2.16 5.98
N ALA A 8 0.73 -2.96 6.14
CA ALA A 8 0.57 -4.22 5.42
C ALA A 8 -0.28 -3.97 4.17
N ASP A 9 0.27 -4.24 3.00
CA ASP A 9 -0.48 -4.17 1.76
C ASP A 9 -1.29 -5.46 1.52
N ASP A 10 -2.20 -5.39 0.54
CA ASP A 10 -3.05 -6.49 0.11
C ASP A 10 -4.01 -7.05 1.18
N PHE A 11 -4.35 -6.27 2.22
CA PHE A 11 -5.35 -6.69 3.20
C PHE A 11 -6.69 -6.94 2.51
N GLY A 12 -7.33 -8.08 2.77
CA GLY A 12 -8.50 -8.54 2.04
C GLY A 12 -8.20 -9.46 0.85
N LEU A 13 -6.94 -9.63 0.44
CA LEU A 13 -6.57 -10.53 -0.67
C LEU A 13 -6.92 -11.99 -0.37
N SER A 14 -6.52 -12.49 0.80
CA SER A 14 -6.74 -13.87 1.23
C SER A 14 -6.91 -13.96 2.75
N ARG A 15 -7.32 -15.12 3.26
CA ARG A 15 -7.41 -15.34 4.72
C ARG A 15 -6.03 -15.35 5.36
N GLU A 16 -5.04 -15.88 4.66
CA GLU A 16 -3.64 -15.96 5.08
C GLU A 16 -3.04 -14.55 5.28
N VAL A 17 -3.33 -13.62 4.37
CA VAL A 17 -2.95 -12.21 4.52
C VAL A 17 -3.70 -11.58 5.70
N ASN A 18 -5.01 -11.76 5.79
CA ASN A 18 -5.82 -11.19 6.86
C ASN A 18 -5.40 -11.65 8.26
N GLU A 19 -5.05 -12.93 8.40
CA GLU A 19 -4.55 -13.51 9.65
C GLU A 19 -3.18 -12.95 10.02
N ALA A 20 -2.28 -12.80 9.04
CA ALA A 20 -0.98 -12.21 9.27
C ALA A 20 -1.07 -10.74 9.68
N VAL A 21 -1.98 -9.97 9.09
CA VAL A 21 -2.29 -8.58 9.49
C VAL A 21 -2.79 -8.53 10.94
N GLU A 22 -3.72 -9.40 11.32
CA GLU A 22 -4.22 -9.45 12.70
C GLU A 22 -3.12 -9.82 13.71
N GLN A 23 -2.29 -10.82 13.39
CA GLN A 23 -1.14 -11.20 14.23
C GLN A 23 -0.12 -10.07 14.35
N ALA A 24 0.29 -9.48 13.22
CA ALA A 24 1.29 -8.42 13.17
C ALA A 24 0.82 -7.13 13.88
N HIS A 25 -0.48 -6.85 13.89
CA HIS A 25 -1.04 -5.70 14.62
C HIS A 25 -1.15 -5.96 16.12
N ARG A 26 -1.62 -7.15 16.51
CA ARG A 26 -1.84 -7.49 17.93
C ARG A 26 -0.55 -7.74 18.68
N ASP A 27 0.37 -8.46 18.06
CA ASP A 27 1.55 -9.04 18.72
C ASP A 27 2.85 -8.41 18.20
N GLY A 28 2.75 -7.39 17.34
CA GLY A 28 3.90 -6.85 16.61
C GLY A 28 3.86 -5.34 16.41
N ILE A 29 4.51 -4.90 15.33
CA ILE A 29 4.79 -3.50 15.08
C ILE A 29 3.80 -2.82 14.11
N LEU A 30 2.88 -3.60 13.52
CA LEU A 30 2.00 -3.12 12.45
C LEU A 30 1.02 -2.06 12.96
N THR A 31 0.92 -0.93 12.26
CA THR A 31 0.02 0.17 12.64
C THR A 31 -1.08 0.44 11.62
N ALA A 32 -0.86 0.06 10.37
CA ALA A 32 -1.80 0.29 9.28
C ALA A 32 -1.92 -0.92 8.33
N ALA A 33 -3.04 -1.01 7.62
CA ALA A 33 -3.26 -1.97 6.56
C ALA A 33 -3.98 -1.33 5.36
N SER A 34 -3.61 -1.72 4.15
CA SER A 34 -4.19 -1.23 2.90
C SER A 34 -5.21 -2.24 2.39
N LEU A 35 -6.51 -1.92 2.47
CA LEU A 35 -7.61 -2.83 2.12
C LEU A 35 -7.91 -2.83 0.63
N MET A 36 -7.85 -4.00 0.00
CA MET A 36 -8.42 -4.28 -1.33
C MET A 36 -9.91 -4.59 -1.18
N VAL A 37 -10.76 -3.58 -1.37
CA VAL A 37 -12.20 -3.66 -1.04
C VAL A 37 -13.01 -4.69 -1.81
N SER A 38 -12.54 -5.09 -2.99
CA SER A 38 -13.20 -6.04 -3.89
C SER A 38 -12.50 -7.40 -3.95
N ALA A 39 -11.47 -7.62 -3.13
CA ALA A 39 -10.75 -8.87 -3.09
C ALA A 39 -11.54 -9.99 -2.35
N PRO A 40 -11.24 -11.28 -2.62
CA PRO A 40 -12.05 -12.40 -2.14
C PRO A 40 -12.25 -12.48 -0.62
N ALA A 41 -11.28 -12.01 0.16
CA ALA A 41 -11.32 -12.02 1.62
C ALA A 41 -11.60 -10.63 2.25
N ALA A 42 -12.07 -9.66 1.47
CA ALA A 42 -12.35 -8.30 1.95
C ALA A 42 -13.37 -8.25 3.09
N ALA A 43 -14.42 -9.08 3.03
CA ALA A 43 -15.43 -9.14 4.11
C ALA A 43 -14.82 -9.63 5.44
N ASP A 44 -13.93 -10.62 5.38
CA ASP A 44 -13.19 -11.13 6.54
C ASP A 44 -12.23 -10.06 7.09
N ALA A 45 -11.53 -9.34 6.20
CA ALA A 45 -10.65 -8.23 6.56
C ALA A 45 -11.40 -7.12 7.29
N VAL A 46 -12.56 -6.69 6.78
CA VAL A 46 -13.41 -5.68 7.42
C VAL A 46 -13.89 -6.14 8.80
N ALA A 47 -14.28 -7.41 8.94
CA ALA A 47 -14.69 -7.97 10.23
C ALA A 47 -13.55 -7.95 11.26
N ARG A 48 -12.32 -8.28 10.84
CA ARG A 48 -11.12 -8.19 11.69
C ARG A 48 -10.78 -6.77 12.07
N ALA A 49 -10.78 -5.83 11.12
CA ALA A 49 -10.52 -4.42 11.36
C ALA A 49 -11.47 -3.82 12.41
N ARG A 50 -12.76 -4.17 12.37
CA ARG A 50 -13.75 -3.73 13.39
C ARG A 50 -13.43 -4.21 14.80
N ARG A 51 -12.73 -5.35 14.95
CA ARG A 51 -12.27 -5.87 16.25
C ARG A 51 -10.92 -5.29 16.69
N MET A 52 -10.22 -4.61 15.78
CA MET A 52 -8.92 -3.97 16.02
C MET A 52 -9.02 -2.45 15.74
N PRO A 53 -9.76 -1.67 16.56
CA PRO A 53 -10.01 -0.25 16.29
C PRO A 53 -8.75 0.63 16.31
N SER A 54 -7.63 0.13 16.85
CA SER A 54 -6.31 0.77 16.77
C SER A 54 -5.62 0.57 15.42
N LEU A 55 -6.02 -0.41 14.61
CA LEU A 55 -5.48 -0.62 13.27
C LEU A 55 -6.05 0.44 12.34
N ARG A 56 -5.16 1.16 11.67
CA ARG A 56 -5.52 2.19 10.71
C ARG A 56 -5.72 1.54 9.34
N VAL A 57 -6.84 1.79 8.68
CA VAL A 57 -7.17 1.12 7.42
C VAL A 57 -7.24 2.12 6.29
N GLY A 58 -6.41 1.91 5.27
CA GLY A 58 -6.43 2.67 4.03
C GLY A 58 -7.12 1.93 2.89
N LEU A 59 -7.43 2.63 1.82
CA LEU A 59 -7.90 2.03 0.57
C LEU A 59 -6.70 1.67 -0.31
N HIS A 60 -6.55 0.38 -0.62
CA HIS A 60 -5.60 -0.15 -1.59
C HIS A 60 -6.27 -0.23 -2.96
N LEU A 61 -6.09 0.79 -3.78
CA LEU A 61 -6.71 0.83 -5.10
C LEU A 61 -6.20 -0.31 -5.98
N VAL A 62 -7.12 -1.06 -6.56
CA VAL A 62 -6.83 -2.18 -7.47
C VAL A 62 -7.09 -1.71 -8.89
N LEU A 63 -6.03 -1.55 -9.67
CA LEU A 63 -6.12 -1.07 -11.05
C LEU A 63 -5.42 -1.97 -12.07
N VAL A 64 -4.84 -3.08 -11.60
CA VAL A 64 -4.19 -4.13 -12.39
C VAL A 64 -4.22 -5.45 -11.66
N GLU A 65 -4.23 -6.55 -12.42
CA GLU A 65 -4.00 -7.94 -11.99
C GLU A 65 -4.90 -8.48 -10.86
N ALA A 66 -6.04 -7.84 -10.58
CA ALA A 66 -6.96 -8.25 -9.52
C ALA A 66 -8.41 -7.81 -9.81
N TRP A 67 -9.31 -8.05 -8.87
CA TRP A 67 -10.76 -7.92 -9.06
C TRP A 67 -11.22 -6.46 -9.17
N PRO A 68 -11.96 -6.08 -10.24
CA PRO A 68 -12.65 -4.80 -10.31
C PRO A 68 -13.82 -4.76 -9.32
N THR A 69 -14.26 -3.55 -8.99
CA THR A 69 -15.46 -3.30 -8.19
C THR A 69 -16.70 -3.19 -9.07
N LEU A 70 -16.57 -2.50 -10.21
CA LEU A 70 -17.62 -2.47 -11.22
C LEU A 70 -17.63 -3.79 -12.02
N PRO A 71 -18.79 -4.20 -12.55
CA PRO A 71 -18.86 -5.34 -13.45
C PRO A 71 -17.92 -5.16 -14.65
N ALA A 72 -17.16 -6.19 -15.01
CA ALA A 72 -16.19 -6.14 -16.12
C ALA A 72 -16.81 -5.69 -17.45
N ALA A 73 -18.09 -6.00 -17.68
CA ALA A 73 -18.85 -5.52 -18.85
C ALA A 73 -18.93 -3.98 -18.96
N GLN A 74 -18.77 -3.25 -17.85
CA GLN A 74 -18.72 -1.78 -17.82
C GLN A 74 -17.30 -1.23 -17.98
N LEU A 75 -16.28 -2.11 -17.97
CA LEU A 75 -14.85 -1.78 -17.98
C LEU A 75 -14.08 -2.42 -19.16
N PRO A 76 -14.60 -2.44 -20.40
CA PRO A 76 -13.99 -3.19 -21.50
C PRO A 76 -12.58 -2.74 -21.89
N ASP A 77 -12.15 -1.53 -21.52
CA ASP A 77 -10.77 -1.07 -21.76
C ASP A 77 -9.83 -1.40 -20.59
N LEU A 78 -10.36 -1.78 -19.43
CA LEU A 78 -9.58 -1.97 -18.19
C LEU A 78 -9.54 -3.41 -17.70
N THR A 79 -10.46 -4.28 -18.14
CA THR A 79 -10.49 -5.69 -17.76
C THR A 79 -10.05 -6.62 -18.88
N ASP A 80 -9.51 -7.78 -18.50
CA ASP A 80 -9.16 -8.86 -19.41
C ASP A 80 -10.32 -9.83 -19.65
N ALA A 81 -10.06 -10.92 -20.38
CA ALA A 81 -11.06 -11.93 -20.73
C ALA A 81 -11.57 -12.73 -19.51
N ASP A 82 -10.81 -12.77 -18.41
CA ASP A 82 -11.20 -13.42 -17.17
C ASP A 82 -12.04 -12.49 -16.28
N GLY A 83 -12.26 -11.25 -16.72
CA GLY A 83 -12.98 -10.21 -15.97
C GLY A 83 -12.15 -9.58 -14.85
N LEU A 84 -10.84 -9.83 -14.81
CA LEU A 84 -9.92 -9.18 -13.89
C LEU A 84 -9.40 -7.88 -14.50
N MET A 85 -8.88 -6.97 -13.66
CA MET A 85 -8.13 -5.83 -14.14
C MET A 85 -6.92 -6.31 -14.95
N ARG A 86 -6.71 -5.67 -16.10
CA ARG A 86 -5.63 -5.97 -17.04
C ARG A 86 -4.26 -6.06 -16.37
N ARG A 87 -3.39 -6.92 -16.91
CA ARG A 87 -2.04 -7.18 -16.39
C ARG A 87 -0.95 -6.34 -17.05
N ASP A 88 -1.24 -5.78 -18.21
CA ASP A 88 -0.30 -5.05 -19.07
C ASP A 88 -0.20 -3.55 -18.71
N MET A 89 0.37 -3.25 -17.53
CA MET A 89 0.48 -1.88 -16.98
C MET A 89 0.97 -0.82 -17.99
N GLU A 90 1.99 -1.13 -18.79
CA GLU A 90 2.56 -0.19 -19.76
C GLU A 90 1.58 0.16 -20.88
N ARG A 91 0.97 -0.85 -21.49
CA ARG A 91 -0.02 -0.67 -22.56
C ARG A 91 -1.32 -0.07 -22.03
N LEU A 92 -1.72 -0.43 -20.80
CA LEU A 92 -2.84 0.23 -20.12
C LEU A 92 -2.53 1.72 -19.88
N GLY A 93 -1.32 2.07 -19.45
CA GLY A 93 -0.87 3.46 -19.33
C GLY A 93 -1.00 4.25 -20.64
N LEU A 94 -0.58 3.65 -21.76
CA LEU A 94 -0.74 4.23 -23.09
C LEU A 94 -2.21 4.37 -23.50
N ASP A 95 -3.02 3.34 -23.27
CA ASP A 95 -4.46 3.37 -23.54
C ASP A 95 -5.15 4.49 -22.73
N LEU A 96 -4.79 4.70 -21.47
CA LEU A 96 -5.30 5.81 -20.67
C LEU A 96 -4.94 7.18 -21.28
N ALA A 97 -3.77 7.33 -21.88
CA ALA A 97 -3.38 8.56 -22.55
C ALA A 97 -4.18 8.80 -23.85
N LEU A 98 -4.40 7.74 -24.64
CA LEU A 98 -4.99 7.84 -25.97
C LEU A 98 -6.52 7.74 -25.99
N LYS A 99 -7.13 7.03 -25.05
CA LYS A 99 -8.56 6.68 -25.07
C LYS A 99 -9.33 7.45 -23.98
N PRO A 100 -10.20 8.41 -24.36
CA PRO A 100 -11.11 9.05 -23.41
C PRO A 100 -12.06 8.07 -22.71
N ALA A 101 -12.46 6.98 -23.39
CA ALA A 101 -13.32 5.94 -22.82
C ALA A 101 -12.64 5.22 -21.64
N ALA A 102 -11.38 4.80 -21.80
CA ALA A 102 -10.59 4.20 -20.73
C ALA A 102 -10.45 5.13 -19.51
N ARG A 103 -10.26 6.44 -19.72
CA ARG A 103 -10.21 7.43 -18.62
C ARG A 103 -11.53 7.57 -17.87
N ARG A 104 -12.66 7.50 -18.57
CA ARG A 104 -13.99 7.50 -17.94
C ARG A 104 -14.21 6.23 -17.11
N GLN A 105 -13.88 5.06 -17.67
CA GLN A 105 -13.94 3.78 -16.96
C GLN A 105 -13.04 3.80 -15.72
N LEU A 106 -11.82 4.36 -15.83
CA LEU A 106 -10.88 4.46 -14.71
C LEU A 106 -11.46 5.32 -13.58
N SER A 107 -12.04 6.47 -13.93
CA SER A 107 -12.64 7.36 -12.94
C SER A 107 -13.86 6.72 -12.28
N ALA A 108 -14.66 5.97 -13.04
CA ALA A 108 -15.81 5.23 -12.53
C ALA A 108 -15.37 4.12 -11.56
N GLU A 109 -14.36 3.32 -11.92
CA GLU A 109 -13.83 2.24 -11.08
C GLU A 109 -13.18 2.78 -9.79
N ILE A 110 -12.37 3.84 -9.88
CA ILE A 110 -11.82 4.49 -8.69
C ILE A 110 -12.94 5.00 -7.77
N THR A 111 -13.98 5.60 -8.35
CA THR A 111 -15.15 6.06 -7.58
C THR A 111 -15.85 4.89 -6.90
N ALA A 112 -16.09 3.79 -7.61
CA ALA A 112 -16.72 2.59 -7.07
C ALA A 112 -15.92 1.98 -5.92
N GLN A 113 -14.58 1.93 -6.02
CA GLN A 113 -13.72 1.47 -4.92
C GLN A 113 -13.83 2.36 -3.68
N PHE A 114 -13.88 3.69 -3.85
CA PHE A 114 -14.11 4.60 -2.72
C PHE A 114 -15.50 4.43 -2.10
N GLU A 115 -16.54 4.23 -2.92
CA GLU A 115 -17.90 3.98 -2.44
C GLU A 115 -17.98 2.65 -1.67
N ALA A 116 -17.35 1.59 -2.19
CA ALA A 116 -17.25 0.30 -1.54
C ALA A 116 -16.49 0.41 -0.20
N PHE A 117 -15.36 1.13 -0.17
CA PHE A 117 -14.63 1.40 1.08
C PHE A 117 -15.52 2.12 2.10
N ARG A 118 -16.20 3.20 1.69
CA ARG A 118 -17.10 3.96 2.56
C ARG A 118 -18.23 3.09 3.11
N ALA A 119 -18.77 2.17 2.31
CA ALA A 119 -19.81 1.23 2.72
C ALA A 119 -19.36 0.24 3.80
N THR A 120 -18.05 0.01 3.97
CA THR A 120 -17.53 -0.78 5.10
C THR A 120 -17.75 -0.10 6.46
N GLY A 121 -17.94 1.22 6.49
CA GLY A 121 -18.02 2.03 7.71
C GLY A 121 -16.67 2.23 8.41
N LEU A 122 -15.55 1.76 7.84
CA LEU A 122 -14.21 2.04 8.35
C LEU A 122 -13.82 3.48 8.05
N LEU A 123 -13.05 4.10 8.95
CA LEU A 123 -12.45 5.41 8.72
C LEU A 123 -11.29 5.27 7.72
N LEU A 124 -11.32 6.08 6.66
CA LEU A 124 -10.27 6.09 5.64
C LEU A 124 -9.01 6.79 6.18
N ASP A 125 -7.96 6.03 6.44
CA ASP A 125 -6.68 6.52 6.95
C ASP A 125 -5.79 7.09 5.85
N HIS A 126 -5.60 6.33 4.77
CA HIS A 126 -4.73 6.67 3.65
C HIS A 126 -5.21 6.03 2.34
N VAL A 127 -4.59 6.44 1.24
CA VAL A 127 -4.77 5.82 -0.08
C VAL A 127 -3.43 5.43 -0.67
N ASN A 128 -3.38 4.25 -1.27
CA ASN A 128 -2.30 3.78 -2.13
C ASN A 128 -2.90 2.86 -3.21
N ALA A 129 -2.07 2.16 -3.98
CA ALA A 129 -2.56 1.23 -4.99
C ALA A 129 -1.67 0.00 -5.10
N HIS A 130 -2.28 -1.10 -5.50
CA HIS A 130 -1.59 -2.34 -5.85
C HIS A 130 -0.55 -2.07 -6.94
N LYS A 131 0.67 -2.59 -6.75
CA LYS A 131 1.87 -2.30 -7.56
C LYS A 131 2.22 -0.81 -7.72
N HIS A 132 1.77 0.04 -6.79
CA HIS A 132 1.97 1.50 -6.79
C HIS A 132 1.46 2.18 -8.08
N PHE A 133 0.47 1.61 -8.75
CA PHE A 133 0.03 2.11 -10.06
C PHE A 133 -0.58 3.52 -9.99
N HIS A 134 -0.99 3.97 -8.79
CA HIS A 134 -1.43 5.34 -8.53
C HIS A 134 -0.37 6.41 -8.79
N VAL A 135 0.90 6.04 -8.93
CA VAL A 135 1.98 6.96 -9.32
C VAL A 135 1.81 7.43 -10.78
N HIS A 136 1.14 6.65 -11.63
CA HIS A 136 0.89 7.03 -13.02
C HIS A 136 0.12 8.38 -13.08
N PRO A 137 0.55 9.40 -13.85
CA PRO A 137 0.03 10.76 -13.75
C PRO A 137 -1.48 10.92 -13.95
N LEU A 138 -2.07 10.10 -14.83
CA LEU A 138 -3.51 10.11 -15.08
C LEU A 138 -4.29 9.46 -13.94
N ILE A 139 -3.75 8.40 -13.34
CA ILE A 139 -4.36 7.72 -12.19
C ILE A 139 -4.23 8.62 -10.97
N ALA A 140 -3.03 9.14 -10.68
CA ALA A 140 -2.80 10.17 -9.66
C ALA A 140 -3.79 11.33 -9.81
N GLY A 141 -3.99 11.82 -11.03
CA GLY A 141 -4.94 12.89 -11.33
C GLY A 141 -6.38 12.54 -10.95
N ALA A 142 -6.83 11.33 -11.29
CA ALA A 142 -8.17 10.85 -10.93
C ALA A 142 -8.32 10.67 -9.42
N VAL A 143 -7.36 10.03 -8.74
CA VAL A 143 -7.38 9.81 -7.29
C VAL A 143 -7.43 11.15 -6.55
N LEU A 144 -6.61 12.11 -6.93
CA LEU A 144 -6.59 13.44 -6.30
C LEU A 144 -7.87 14.25 -6.59
N ALA A 145 -8.52 14.04 -7.74
CA ALA A 145 -9.79 14.71 -8.05
C ALA A 145 -11.00 14.10 -7.32
N ILE A 146 -11.01 12.77 -7.14
CA ILE A 146 -12.12 12.02 -6.55
C ILE A 146 -12.00 11.96 -5.02
N GLY A 147 -10.79 11.67 -4.52
CA GLY A 147 -10.49 11.39 -3.12
C GLY A 147 -11.02 12.40 -2.10
N PRO A 148 -10.97 13.74 -2.34
CA PRO A 148 -11.51 14.72 -1.40
C PRO A 148 -12.98 14.51 -1.03
N ARG A 149 -13.80 13.99 -1.97
CA ARG A 149 -15.23 13.68 -1.73
C ARG A 149 -15.44 12.54 -0.74
N TYR A 150 -14.40 11.74 -0.52
CA TYR A 150 -14.39 10.57 0.37
C TYR A 150 -13.52 10.78 1.61
N GLY A 151 -13.05 12.01 1.85
CA GLY A 151 -12.28 12.34 3.05
C GLY A 151 -10.82 11.88 3.01
N VAL A 152 -10.23 11.70 1.82
CA VAL A 152 -8.80 11.38 1.69
C VAL A 152 -7.97 12.50 2.32
N ARG A 153 -7.16 12.13 3.33
CA ARG A 153 -6.23 13.03 4.03
C ARG A 153 -4.76 12.65 3.82
N ALA A 154 -4.49 11.41 3.45
CA ALA A 154 -3.14 10.93 3.21
C ALA A 154 -3.03 10.05 1.97
N ILE A 155 -1.88 10.09 1.33
CA ILE A 155 -1.57 9.27 0.15
C ILE A 155 -0.11 8.80 0.18
N ARG A 156 0.12 7.52 -0.14
CA ARG A 156 1.48 6.98 -0.27
C ARG A 156 2.20 7.63 -1.45
N VAL A 157 3.45 8.03 -1.22
CA VAL A 157 4.37 8.41 -2.29
C VAL A 157 5.61 7.52 -2.21
N PRO A 158 5.77 6.56 -3.15
CA PRO A 158 6.85 5.57 -3.08
C PRO A 158 8.20 6.23 -3.41
N ARG A 159 8.88 6.71 -2.38
CA ARG A 159 10.21 7.31 -2.46
C ARG A 159 11.12 6.66 -1.44
N GLU A 160 12.04 5.84 -1.93
CA GLU A 160 12.94 5.05 -1.09
C GLU A 160 14.38 5.59 -1.13
N PRO A 161 14.91 6.13 -0.01
CA PRO A 161 16.26 6.67 0.04
C PRO A 161 17.32 5.56 0.06
N ARG A 162 18.16 5.48 -0.97
CA ARG A 162 19.26 4.51 -1.07
C ARG A 162 20.24 4.56 0.10
N ALA A 163 20.40 5.74 0.73
CA ALA A 163 21.27 5.87 1.89
C ALA A 163 20.81 5.00 3.07
N VAL A 164 19.49 4.93 3.31
CA VAL A 164 18.92 4.09 4.37
C VAL A 164 19.10 2.60 4.03
N LEU A 165 18.87 2.21 2.78
CA LEU A 165 19.06 0.82 2.34
C LEU A 165 20.52 0.35 2.50
N ARG A 166 21.49 1.19 2.14
CA ARG A 166 22.93 0.85 2.29
C ARG A 166 23.38 0.73 3.74
N LEU A 167 22.74 1.47 4.65
CA LEU A 167 22.98 1.33 6.08
C LEU A 167 22.35 0.05 6.63
N ALA A 168 21.15 -0.29 6.14
CA ALA A 168 20.43 -1.48 6.58
C ALA A 168 21.04 -2.79 6.06
N GLU A 169 21.55 -2.82 4.83
CA GLU A 169 22.24 -3.99 4.26
C GLU A 169 23.47 -3.53 3.47
N PRO A 170 24.64 -3.42 4.13
CA PRO A 170 25.89 -3.04 3.47
C PRO A 170 26.22 -4.00 2.33
N GLY A 171 26.47 -3.45 1.14
CA GLY A 171 26.74 -4.24 -0.08
C GLY A 171 25.50 -4.59 -0.90
N ALA A 172 24.29 -4.32 -0.40
CA ALA A 172 23.09 -4.43 -1.23
C ALA A 172 23.14 -3.47 -2.42
N THR A 173 22.78 -3.96 -3.59
CA THR A 173 22.62 -3.20 -4.84
C THR A 173 21.15 -3.16 -5.25
N PRO A 174 20.27 -2.55 -4.42
CA PRO A 174 18.84 -2.58 -4.66
C PRO A 174 18.52 -1.96 -6.03
N ARG A 175 17.69 -2.65 -6.81
CA ARG A 175 17.24 -2.15 -8.12
C ARG A 175 16.51 -0.84 -7.88
N ALA A 176 17.04 0.23 -8.46
CA ALA A 176 16.46 1.53 -8.24
C ALA A 176 15.13 1.65 -9.00
N ALA A 177 14.08 2.14 -8.33
CA ALA A 177 12.83 2.54 -8.96
C ALA A 177 12.97 3.86 -9.76
N LEU A 178 14.02 3.99 -10.57
CA LEU A 178 14.33 5.22 -11.31
C LEU A 178 13.21 5.58 -12.29
N ASP A 179 12.55 4.58 -12.86
CA ASP A 179 11.53 4.76 -13.89
C ASP A 179 10.25 5.42 -13.32
N THR A 180 9.97 5.26 -12.03
CA THR A 180 8.80 5.85 -11.37
C THR A 180 9.13 7.11 -10.55
N ALA A 181 10.41 7.42 -10.33
CA ALA A 181 10.83 8.54 -9.48
C ALA A 181 10.32 9.93 -9.93
N PRO A 182 10.33 10.30 -11.23
CA PRO A 182 9.78 11.59 -11.68
C PRO A 182 8.28 11.70 -11.40
N TRP A 183 7.55 10.60 -11.59
CA TRP A 183 6.11 10.52 -11.38
C TRP A 183 5.74 10.54 -9.90
N ALA A 184 6.50 9.82 -9.06
CA ALA A 184 6.38 9.92 -7.60
C ALA A 184 6.67 11.36 -7.13
N ALA A 185 7.59 12.07 -7.79
CA ALA A 185 7.84 13.46 -7.48
C ALA A 185 6.74 14.42 -7.88
N LEU A 186 6.16 14.23 -9.07
CA LEU A 186 4.97 14.95 -9.49
C LEU A 186 3.80 14.70 -8.52
N LEU A 187 3.56 13.44 -8.13
CA LEU A 187 2.54 13.07 -7.15
C LEU A 187 2.77 13.80 -5.81
N ALA A 188 4.00 13.80 -5.29
CA ALA A 188 4.33 14.49 -4.05
C ALA A 188 4.00 15.99 -4.10
N VAL A 189 4.36 16.67 -5.20
CA VAL A 189 4.08 18.10 -5.38
C VAL A 189 2.58 18.36 -5.42
N ARG A 190 1.82 17.55 -6.16
CA ARG A 190 0.37 17.68 -6.27
C ARG A 190 -0.34 17.39 -4.94
N ALA A 191 0.05 16.34 -4.24
CA ALA A 191 -0.50 15.97 -2.94
C ALA A 191 -0.27 17.08 -1.89
N ARG A 192 0.94 17.65 -1.83
CA ARG A 192 1.26 18.77 -0.92
C ARG A 192 0.46 20.04 -1.24
N ARG A 193 0.21 20.34 -2.52
CA ARG A 193 -0.65 21.47 -2.92
C ARG A 193 -2.10 21.31 -2.46
N MET A 194 -2.52 20.08 -2.19
CA MET A 194 -3.84 19.74 -1.66
C MET A 194 -3.82 19.52 -0.14
N SER A 195 -2.72 19.86 0.54
CA SER A 195 -2.53 19.65 1.98
C SER A 195 -2.73 18.19 2.43
N LEU A 196 -2.45 17.23 1.54
CA LEU A 196 -2.46 15.82 1.91
C LEU A 196 -1.17 15.47 2.66
N THR A 197 -1.30 14.64 3.70
CA THR A 197 -0.17 13.99 4.35
C THR A 197 0.46 13.00 3.39
N ILE A 198 1.77 13.11 3.21
CA ILE A 198 2.57 12.13 2.49
C ILE A 198 3.76 11.74 3.36
N PRO A 199 4.26 10.50 3.27
CA PRO A 199 5.47 10.15 4.01
C PRO A 199 6.66 10.90 3.38
N ASP A 200 7.64 11.26 4.22
CA ASP A 200 8.91 11.81 3.74
C ASP A 200 9.68 10.76 2.94
N ARG A 201 9.43 9.48 3.22
CA ARG A 201 9.98 8.31 2.55
C ARG A 201 9.11 7.07 2.76
N THR A 202 9.12 6.17 1.78
CA THR A 202 8.53 4.83 1.86
C THR A 202 9.65 3.80 1.71
N LEU A 203 9.75 2.88 2.67
CA LEU A 203 10.72 1.79 2.73
C LEU A 203 10.01 0.45 2.47
N GLY A 204 10.65 -0.43 1.70
CA GLY A 204 10.12 -1.73 1.29
C GLY A 204 10.03 -1.91 -0.24
N LEU A 205 10.36 -0.90 -1.04
CA LEU A 205 10.25 -1.00 -2.52
C LEU A 205 11.31 -1.95 -3.07
N ALA A 206 12.57 -1.77 -2.67
CA ALA A 206 13.70 -2.59 -3.11
C ALA A 206 13.60 -4.05 -2.65
N TRP A 207 12.89 -4.30 -1.56
CA TRP A 207 12.77 -5.61 -0.92
C TRP A 207 11.31 -6.06 -0.82
N SER A 208 10.47 -5.63 -1.76
CA SER A 208 9.06 -6.02 -1.84
C SER A 208 8.96 -7.55 -1.96
N GLY A 209 8.31 -8.21 -1.00
CA GLY A 209 8.27 -9.66 -0.92
C GLY A 209 9.48 -10.29 -0.23
N ALA A 210 10.41 -9.50 0.29
CA ALA A 210 11.64 -9.94 0.94
C ALA A 210 12.02 -9.07 2.16
N MET A 211 11.03 -8.48 2.84
CA MET A 211 11.21 -7.73 4.09
C MET A 211 11.40 -8.69 5.28
N THR A 212 12.54 -9.38 5.31
CA THR A 212 12.90 -10.37 6.34
C THR A 212 13.16 -9.72 7.70
N PRO A 213 13.15 -10.49 8.82
CA PRO A 213 13.41 -9.94 10.15
C PRO A 213 14.71 -9.13 10.25
N PRO A 214 15.87 -9.60 9.73
CA PRO A 214 17.10 -8.80 9.76
C PRO A 214 16.99 -7.47 9.01
N ARG A 215 16.32 -7.45 7.87
CA ARG A 215 16.13 -6.23 7.07
C ARG A 215 15.24 -5.22 7.77
N VAL A 216 14.11 -5.67 8.32
CA VAL A 216 13.20 -4.81 9.09
C VAL A 216 13.92 -4.24 10.30
N ALA A 217 14.60 -5.07 11.09
CA ALA A 217 15.37 -4.62 12.25
C ALA A 217 16.42 -3.55 11.85
N ALA A 218 17.20 -3.82 10.80
CA ALA A 218 18.22 -2.89 10.34
C ALA A 218 17.65 -1.56 9.79
N LEU A 219 16.50 -1.61 9.10
CA LEU A 219 15.80 -0.39 8.67
C LEU A 219 15.31 0.42 9.86
N LEU A 220 14.69 -0.23 10.87
CA LEU A 220 14.19 0.43 12.08
C LEU A 220 15.33 1.13 12.85
N ALA A 221 16.48 0.45 13.00
CA ALA A 221 17.65 1.01 13.67
C ALA A 221 18.23 2.25 12.95
N ASN A 222 18.09 2.30 11.62
CA ASN A 222 18.61 3.38 10.78
C ASN A 222 17.53 4.38 10.32
N LEU A 223 16.37 4.42 10.99
CA LEU A 223 15.28 5.32 10.62
C LEU A 223 15.71 6.80 10.74
N PRO A 224 15.58 7.60 9.66
CA PRO A 224 15.85 9.03 9.74
C PRO A 224 14.70 9.78 10.42
N ASP A 225 14.98 10.98 10.89
CA ASP A 225 13.95 11.93 11.34
C ASP A 225 12.92 12.23 10.25
N GLY A 226 11.67 12.51 10.64
CA GLY A 226 10.55 12.70 9.72
C GLY A 226 9.54 11.54 9.75
N LEU A 227 8.57 11.59 8.85
CA LEU A 227 7.55 10.55 8.68
C LEU A 227 8.05 9.49 7.69
N THR A 228 8.20 8.26 8.17
CA THR A 228 8.53 7.11 7.34
C THR A 228 7.35 6.17 7.27
N GLU A 229 7.02 5.72 6.06
CA GLU A 229 6.22 4.53 5.86
C GLU A 229 7.16 3.34 5.63
N LEU A 230 6.99 2.26 6.38
CA LEU A 230 7.58 0.95 6.12
C LEU A 230 6.44 0.04 5.66
N TYR A 231 6.51 -0.54 4.46
CA TYR A 231 5.45 -1.42 3.98
C TYR A 231 5.94 -2.84 3.71
N THR A 232 5.02 -3.79 3.86
CA THR A 232 5.24 -5.23 3.75
C THR A 232 4.01 -5.92 3.12
N HIS A 233 4.16 -7.19 2.74
CA HIS A 233 3.11 -8.10 2.28
C HIS A 233 3.14 -9.35 3.17
N PRO A 234 2.67 -9.27 4.42
CA PRO A 234 2.68 -10.41 5.33
C PRO A 234 1.53 -11.38 5.00
N ALA A 235 1.81 -12.68 5.00
CA ALA A 235 0.79 -13.73 5.02
C ALA A 235 1.27 -14.91 5.87
N THR A 236 0.34 -15.68 6.44
CA THR A 236 0.69 -16.85 7.29
C THR A 236 1.28 -18.00 6.47
N ALA A 237 0.91 -18.11 5.20
CA ALA A 237 1.44 -19.06 4.24
C ALA A 237 1.34 -18.50 2.81
N ALA A 238 2.10 -19.09 1.87
CA ALA A 238 1.95 -18.88 0.43
C ALA A 238 0.91 -19.86 -0.16
N GLY A 239 0.68 -19.79 -1.47
CA GLY A 239 -0.19 -20.68 -2.22
C GLY A 239 -1.64 -20.21 -2.34
N PHE A 240 -1.92 -18.93 -2.09
CA PHE A 240 -3.26 -18.36 -2.21
C PHE A 240 -3.48 -17.65 -3.57
N PRO A 241 -4.74 -17.58 -4.08
CA PRO A 241 -5.03 -16.87 -5.33
C PRO A 241 -4.61 -15.40 -5.29
N GLY A 242 -3.89 -14.96 -6.32
CA GLY A 242 -3.42 -13.57 -6.43
C GLY A 242 -2.07 -13.30 -5.76
N GLU A 243 -1.39 -14.33 -5.21
CA GLU A 243 -0.05 -14.13 -4.67
C GLU A 243 0.97 -13.70 -5.74
N ALA A 244 1.85 -12.76 -5.38
CA ALA A 244 3.04 -12.45 -6.13
C ALA A 244 4.07 -13.60 -6.04
N PRO A 245 4.57 -14.13 -7.18
CA PRO A 245 5.58 -15.19 -7.19
C PRO A 245 6.88 -14.77 -6.50
N GLY A 246 7.45 -15.68 -5.70
CA GLY A 246 8.75 -15.49 -5.06
C GLY A 246 8.72 -14.63 -3.79
N TYR A 247 7.54 -14.18 -3.34
CA TYR A 247 7.41 -13.44 -2.10
C TYR A 247 7.55 -14.37 -0.90
N ALA A 248 8.37 -13.96 0.07
CA ALA A 248 8.59 -14.64 1.35
C ALA A 248 7.56 -14.15 2.39
N TYR A 249 6.28 -14.35 2.12
CA TYR A 249 5.15 -13.84 2.94
C TYR A 249 5.28 -14.12 4.44
N ALA A 250 5.61 -15.37 4.79
CA ALA A 250 5.75 -15.78 6.19
C ALA A 250 6.94 -15.06 6.86
N ALA A 251 8.05 -14.85 6.13
CA ALA A 251 9.20 -14.12 6.65
C ALA A 251 8.87 -12.63 6.86
N GLU A 252 8.05 -12.03 5.99
CA GLU A 252 7.57 -10.66 6.20
C GLU A 252 6.63 -10.56 7.42
N ARG A 253 5.74 -11.54 7.63
CA ARG A 253 4.95 -11.64 8.85
C ARG A 253 5.87 -11.75 10.07
N ASP A 254 6.83 -12.66 10.04
CA ASP A 254 7.78 -12.90 11.14
C ASP A 254 8.57 -11.64 11.49
N ALA A 255 8.94 -10.84 10.49
CA ALA A 255 9.65 -9.58 10.69
C ALA A 255 8.81 -8.56 11.47
N LEU A 256 7.49 -8.56 11.29
CA LEU A 256 6.57 -7.64 11.96
C LEU A 256 6.28 -8.03 13.42
N VAL A 257 6.40 -9.31 13.75
CA VAL A 257 6.22 -9.83 15.13
C VAL A 257 7.54 -10.13 15.83
N ALA A 258 8.67 -9.84 15.20
CA ALA A 258 9.99 -10.12 15.74
C ALA A 258 10.23 -9.32 17.04
N PRO A 259 10.67 -9.97 18.14
CA PRO A 259 11.04 -9.29 19.38
C PRO A 259 12.08 -8.18 19.18
N GLU A 260 13.02 -8.39 18.27
CA GLU A 260 14.05 -7.41 17.92
C GLU A 260 13.46 -6.11 17.37
N ALA A 261 12.46 -6.20 16.48
CA ALA A 261 11.80 -5.02 15.91
C ALA A 261 11.09 -4.22 17.00
N MET A 262 10.40 -4.89 17.93
CA MET A 262 9.75 -4.24 19.07
C MET A 262 10.76 -3.58 20.02
N ALA A 263 11.89 -4.24 20.30
CA ALA A 263 12.95 -3.72 21.14
C ALA A 263 13.56 -2.44 20.57
N ILE A 264 13.86 -2.42 19.26
CA ILE A 264 14.41 -1.25 18.57
C ILE A 264 13.44 -0.06 18.66
N LEU A 265 12.14 -0.28 18.43
CA LEU A 265 11.13 0.78 18.52
C LEU A 265 11.06 1.39 19.93
N ALA A 266 11.18 0.57 20.96
CA ALA A 266 11.19 1.03 22.35
C ALA A 266 12.47 1.83 22.69
N GLN A 267 13.63 1.39 22.20
CA GLN A 267 14.92 2.04 22.45
C GLN A 267 15.05 3.39 21.72
N GLU A 268 14.65 3.43 20.44
CA GLU A 268 14.84 4.58 19.56
C GLU A 268 13.79 5.69 19.74
N LYS A 269 12.85 5.53 20.69
CA LYS A 269 11.75 6.47 20.98
C LYS A 269 10.97 6.88 19.73
N ILE A 270 10.72 5.91 18.84
CA ILE A 270 10.02 6.14 17.57
C ILE A 270 8.52 6.28 17.85
N ILE A 271 7.92 7.38 17.40
CA ILE A 271 6.46 7.56 17.50
C ILE A 271 5.79 6.78 16.39
N ARG A 272 4.81 5.96 16.76
CA ARG A 272 4.07 5.07 15.86
C ARG A 272 2.61 5.47 15.75
N GLY A 273 2.03 5.28 14.58
CA GLY A 273 0.62 5.54 14.28
C GLY A 273 0.26 5.15 12.85
N GLY A 274 -0.96 5.42 12.42
CA GLY A 274 -1.31 5.47 10.99
C GLY A 274 -1.05 6.85 10.42
N PHE A 275 -1.47 7.04 9.18
CA PHE A 275 -1.26 8.33 8.52
C PHE A 275 -2.08 9.44 9.16
N SER A 276 -3.32 9.16 9.55
CA SER A 276 -4.23 10.11 10.17
C SER A 276 -3.79 10.61 11.54
N ASP A 277 -2.91 9.87 12.23
CA ASP A 277 -2.31 10.31 13.50
C ASP A 277 -1.19 11.35 13.29
N PHE A 278 -0.74 11.55 12.03
CA PHE A 278 0.29 12.50 11.63
C PHE A 278 -0.22 13.56 10.63
N SER A 279 -1.53 13.58 10.38
CA SER A 279 -2.23 14.50 9.47
C SER A 279 -2.59 15.83 10.10
#